data_AF-A0A3M7REH2-F1
#
_entry.id   AF-A0A3M7REH2-F1
#
_cell.length_a   1.000
_cell.length_b   1.000
_cell.length_c   1.000
_cell.angle_alpha   90.00
_cell.angle_beta   90.00
_cell.angle_gamma   90.00
#
_symmetry.space_group_name_H-M   'P 1'
#
loop_
_entity.id
_entity.type
_entity.pdbx_description
1 polymer ?
#
loop_
_entity_poly.entity_id
_entity_poly.type
_entity_poly.pdbx_seq_one_letter_code
_entity_poly.pdbx_strand_id
1 'polypeptide(L)' 'MIFFMVPISKDYLEKLSVQELVHLIKTQNGSFEKESQKLDDESELVSCTEAEQMEWLQNVQNSGKPKKLLIELLF' A
#
# COMPACT_ATOMS: atom_id res chain seq x y z
N MET A 1 -12.36 -14.70 -9.88
CA MET A 1 -10.91 -14.89 -10.03
C MET A 1 -10.32 -14.84 -8.63
N ILE A 2 -9.90 -15.98 -8.09
CA ILE A 2 -9.37 -16.04 -6.72
C ILE A 2 -7.95 -15.48 -6.80
N PHE A 3 -7.77 -14.22 -6.41
CA PHE A 3 -6.43 -13.67 -6.25
C PHE A 3 -5.76 -14.47 -5.13
N PHE A 4 -4.64 -15.13 -5.46
CA PHE A 4 -3.67 -15.58 -4.47
C PHE A 4 -3.04 -14.32 -3.84
N MET A 5 -3.80 -13.64 -2.98
CA MET A 5 -3.23 -12.76 -1.98
C MET A 5 -2.50 -13.72 -1.04
N VAL A 6 -1.20 -13.91 -1.29
CA VAL A 6 -0.32 -14.60 -0.33
C VAL A 6 -0.67 -13.99 1.02
N PRO A 7 -1.04 -14.78 2.05
CA PRO A 7 -1.31 -14.24 3.37
C PRO A 7 0.04 -13.75 3.91
N ILE A 8 0.43 -12.54 3.51
CA ILE A 8 1.63 -11.92 4.01
C ILE A 8 1.32 -11.60 5.47
N SER A 9 1.96 -12.33 6.38
CA SER A 9 1.71 -12.14 7.80
C SER A 9 2.02 -10.70 8.18
N LYS A 10 1.16 -10.09 9.00
CA LYS A 10 1.35 -8.73 9.52
C LYS A 10 2.73 -8.58 10.18
N ASP A 11 3.18 -9.64 10.87
CA ASP A 11 4.50 -9.80 11.48
C ASP A 11 5.67 -9.70 10.48
N TYR A 12 5.47 -10.17 9.25
CA TYR A 12 6.44 -10.05 8.16
C TYR A 12 6.48 -8.62 7.64
N LEU A 13 5.31 -8.00 7.44
CA LEU A 13 5.20 -6.62 6.97
C LEU A 13 5.76 -5.59 7.96
N GLU A 14 5.65 -5.83 9.27
CA GLU A 14 6.26 -4.96 10.29
C GLU A 14 7.79 -4.99 10.27
N LYS A 15 8.38 -6.10 9.84
CA LYS A 15 9.85 -6.25 9.71
C LYS A 15 10.39 -5.59 8.44
N LEU A 16 9.54 -5.35 7.44
CA LEU A 16 9.94 -4.71 6.19
C LEU A 16 10.26 -3.23 6.39
N SER A 17 11.16 -2.71 5.55
CA SER A 17 11.39 -1.28 5.44
C SER A 17 10.21 -0.58 4.78
N VAL A 18 10.09 0.74 4.97
CA VAL A 18 9.08 1.57 4.29
C VAL A 18 9.20 1.41 2.77
N GLN A 19 10.43 1.32 2.24
CA GLN A 19 10.66 1.18 0.80
C GLN A 19 10.18 -0.18 0.27
N GLU A 20 10.42 -1.27 1.00
CA GLU A 20 9.92 -2.60 0.61
C GLU A 20 8.39 -2.67 0.64
N LEU A 21 7.75 -2.05 1.65
CA LEU A 21 6.30 -1.94 1.74
C LEU A 21 5.72 -1.16 0.54
N VAL A 22 6.31 -0.01 0.21
CA VAL A 22 5.91 0.79 -0.97
C VAL A 22 6.08 -0.01 -2.26
N HIS A 23 7.18 -0.75 -2.40
CA HIS A 23 7.43 -1.58 -3.58
C HIS A 23 6.41 -2.73 -3.70
N LEU A 24 6.02 -3.35 -2.57
CA LEU A 24 4.97 -4.36 -2.51
C LEU A 24 3.61 -3.81 -2.93
N ILE A 25 3.23 -2.62 -2.43
CA ILE A 25 1.97 -1.96 -2.81
C ILE A 25 1.98 -1.65 -4.30
N LYS A 26 3.08 -1.09 -4.83
CA LYS A 26 3.22 -0.83 -6.28
C LYS A 26 3.16 -2.11 -7.11
N THR A 27 3.74 -3.20 -6.62
CA THR A 27 3.72 -4.50 -7.32
C THR A 27 2.32 -5.13 -7.28
N GLN A 28 1.61 -5.05 -6.15
CA GLN A 28 0.22 -5.50 -6.06
C GLN A 28 -0.72 -4.66 -6.93
N ASN A 29 -0.53 -3.35 -6.97
CA ASN A 29 -1.40 -2.44 -7.73
C ASN A 29 -1.07 -2.43 -9.22
N GLY A 30 0.20 -2.63 -9.60
CA GLY A 30 0.60 -2.80 -11.00
C GLY A 30 0.25 -4.20 -11.55
N SER A 31 -0.03 -5.17 -10.68
CA SER A 31 -0.38 -6.52 -11.07
C SER A 31 -1.90 -6.68 -11.21
N PHE A 32 -2.39 -6.36 -12.41
CA PHE A 32 -3.67 -6.82 -12.98
C PHE A 32 -4.94 -6.16 -12.42
N GLU A 33 -5.50 -5.20 -13.17
CA GLU A 33 -6.90 -4.71 -13.07
C GLU A 33 -7.38 -4.29 -11.66
N LYS A 34 -6.47 -3.94 -10.75
CA LYS A 34 -6.83 -3.53 -9.40
C LYS A 34 -6.99 -2.01 -9.37
N GLU A 35 -8.15 -1.55 -8.93
CA GLU A 35 -8.41 -0.13 -8.71
C GLU A 35 -7.34 0.43 -7.75
N SER A 36 -6.67 1.50 -8.15
CA SER A 36 -5.65 2.12 -7.30
C SER A 36 -6.33 2.68 -6.05
N GLN A 37 -5.79 2.39 -4.87
CA GLN A 37 -6.38 2.80 -3.59
C GLN A 37 -5.35 3.52 -2.73
N LYS A 38 -5.78 4.56 -2.03
CA LYS A 38 -4.98 5.30 -1.04
C LYS A 38 -5.72 5.33 0.29
N LEU A 39 -5.00 5.56 1.38
CA LEU A 39 -5.62 5.85 2.67
C LEU A 39 -5.88 7.36 2.76
N ASP A 40 -7.13 7.70 3.05
CA ASP A 40 -7.54 9.04 3.45
C ASP A 40 -6.98 9.41 4.84
N ASP A 41 -7.12 10.67 5.25
CA ASP A 41 -6.75 11.18 6.57
C ASP A 41 -7.49 10.46 7.71
N GLU A 42 -8.68 9.89 7.45
CA GLU A 42 -9.40 9.01 8.38
C GLU A 42 -8.91 7.55 8.36
N SER A 43 -7.85 7.24 7.61
CA SER A 43 -7.32 5.87 7.39
C SER A 43 -8.32 4.94 6.69
N GLU A 44 -9.24 5.50 5.89
CA GLU A 44 -10.13 4.72 5.04
C GLU A 44 -9.55 4.50 3.65
N LEU A 45 -9.75 3.31 3.08
CA LEU A 45 -9.31 2.96 1.73
C LEU A 45 -10.25 3.62 0.72
N VAL A 46 -9.74 4.63 0.02
CA VAL A 46 -10.47 5.31 -1.05
C VAL A 46 -9.86 4.96 -2.40
N SER A 47 -10.72 4.71 -3.39
CA SER A 47 -10.32 4.58 -4.79
C SER A 47 -9.71 5.89 -5.27
N CYS A 48 -8.57 5.81 -5.93
CA CYS A 48 -7.86 6.94 -6.49
C CYS A 48 -7.25 6.55 -7.84
N THR A 49 -6.67 7.51 -8.54
CA THR A 49 -5.89 7.22 -9.74
C THR A 49 -4.49 6.75 -9.38
N GLU A 50 -3.85 6.01 -10.29
CA GLU A 50 -2.47 5.53 -10.12
C GLU A 50 -1.50 6.69 -9.84
N ALA A 51 -1.73 7.85 -10.45
CA ALA A 51 -0.95 9.07 -10.22
C ALA A 51 -1.11 9.61 -8.79
N GLU A 52 -2.35 9.70 -8.28
CA GLU A 52 -2.60 10.11 -6.89
C GLU A 52 -2.04 9.11 -5.89
N GLN A 53 -2.09 7.82 -6.20
CA GLN A 53 -1.51 6.78 -5.34
C GLN A 53 0.02 6.90 -5.29
N MET A 54 0.67 7.14 -6.43
CA MET A 54 2.11 7.38 -6.50
C MET A 54 2.53 8.62 -5.70
N GLU A 55 1.77 9.72 -5.83
CA GLU A 55 2.00 10.94 -5.05
C GLU A 55 1.80 10.70 -3.55
N TRP A 56 0.75 9.98 -3.17
CA TRP A 56 0.49 9.63 -1.78
C TRP A 56 1.60 8.75 -1.20
N LEU A 57 2.07 7.73 -1.93
CA LEU A 57 3.19 6.87 -1.52
C LEU A 57 4.49 7.67 -1.36
N GLN A 58 4.74 8.62 -2.27
CA GLN A 58 5.89 9.52 -2.18
C GLN A 58 5.79 10.45 -0.96
N ASN A 59 4.59 10.98 -0.67
CA ASN A 59 4.34 11.77 0.53
C ASN A 59 4.51 10.96 1.81
N VAL A 60 4.05 9.70 1.86
CA VAL A 60 4.25 8.81 3.00
C VAL A 60 5.73 8.52 3.24
N GLN A 61 6.49 8.31 2.15
CA GLN A 61 7.93 8.09 2.21
C GLN A 61 8.67 9.33 2.73
N ASN A 62 8.22 10.54 2.37
CA ASN A 62 8.84 11.80 2.80
C ASN A 62 8.37 12.27 4.19
N SER A 63 7.12 12.01 4.57
CA SER A 63 6.54 12.50 5.83
C SER A 63 6.86 11.61 7.04
N GLY A 64 7.55 10.48 6.84
CA GLY A 64 7.78 9.50 7.89
C GLY A 64 6.49 8.90 8.46
N LYS A 65 5.41 8.87 7.65
CA LYS A 65 4.11 8.31 8.07
C LYS A 65 4.31 6.87 8.57
N PRO A 66 3.56 6.45 9.61
CA PRO A 66 3.80 5.19 10.28
C PRO A 66 3.65 4.02 9.31
N LYS A 67 4.64 3.11 9.31
CA LYS A 67 4.64 1.86 8.51
C LYS A 67 3.31 1.11 8.60
N LYS A 68 2.65 1.20 9.76
CA LYS A 68 1.34 0.62 10.03
C LYS A 68 0.28 0.95 8.96
N LEU A 69 0.27 2.17 8.42
CA LEU A 69 -0.66 2.58 7.36
C LEU A 69 -0.36 1.86 6.03
N LEU A 70 0.92 1.69 5.67
CA LEU A 70 1.30 0.94 4.48
C LEU A 70 0.94 -0.55 4.58
N ILE A 71 0.97 -1.09 5.81
CA ILE A 71 0.56 -2.46 6.10
C ILE A 71 -0.94 -2.62 5.93
N GLU A 72 -1.74 -1.61 6.31
CA GLU A 72 -3.20 -1.63 6.11
C GLU A 72 -3.62 -1.54 4.65
N LEU A 73 -2.81 -0.92 3.77
CA LEU A 73 -3.03 -0.97 2.31
C LEU A 73 -2.80 -2.34 1.68
N LEU A 74 -2.09 -3.23 2.37
CA LEU A 74 -1.77 -4.58 1.90
C LEU A 74 -2.74 -5.64 2.40
N PHE A 75 -3.73 -5.28 3.23
CA PHE A 75 -4.73 -6.15 3.85
C PHE A 75 -6.15 -5.76 3.42
#